data_AF-A0A645J1K5-F1
#
_entry.id   AF-A0A645J1K5-F1
#
_cell.length_a   1.000
_cell.length_b   1.000
_cell.length_c   1.000
_cell.angle_alpha   90.00
_cell.angle_beta   90.00
_cell.angle_gamma   90.00
#
_symmetry.space_group_name_H-M   'P 1'
#
loop_
_entity.id
_entity.type
_entity.pdbx_description
1 polymer ?
#
loop_
_entity_poly.entity_id
_entity_poly.type
_entity_poly.pdbx_seq_one_letter_code
_entity_poly.pdbx_strand_id
1 'polypeptide(L)'
;MDALHQNIGVYTHSGSKPCRQAGAGEFPVGLSFEYRANKTKKDGAPIDIVFPREGLGWDVEATAILKTSKKQDAAKALADWAVTPDANKLYAANFAVLALPEAQEKHEFIPADLEKRLARNDFNWAAANRDRILAEWSRRYEAKAERK
;
A
#
# COMPACT_ATOMS: atom_id res chain seq x y z
N MET A 1 12.91 5.84 -13.36
CA MET A 1 11.49 6.29 -13.39
C MET A 1 11.14 7.05 -14.66
N ASP A 2 12.07 7.69 -15.38
CA ASP A 2 11.75 8.48 -16.59
C ASP A 2 11.01 7.72 -17.69
N ALA A 3 11.49 6.51 -18.02
CA ALA A 3 10.83 5.68 -19.05
C ALA A 3 9.40 5.28 -18.64
N LEU A 4 9.17 5.00 -17.35
CA LEU A 4 7.83 4.74 -16.83
C LEU A 4 6.96 5.98 -16.93
N HIS A 5 7.49 7.16 -16.58
CA HIS A 5 6.77 8.43 -16.61
C HIS A 5 6.18 8.74 -17.99
N GLN A 6 6.87 8.39 -19.09
CA GLN A 6 6.34 8.58 -20.44
C GLN A 6 5.00 7.85 -20.65
N ASN A 7 4.82 6.70 -19.98
CA ASN A 7 3.62 5.87 -20.06
C ASN A 7 2.60 6.13 -18.92
N ILE A 8 2.94 6.95 -17.93
CA ILE A 8 1.97 7.33 -16.89
C ILE A 8 0.95 8.28 -17.50
N GLY A 9 -0.32 7.89 -17.44
CA GLY A 9 -1.43 8.78 -17.80
C GLY A 9 -1.76 9.77 -16.69
N VAL A 10 -1.68 9.34 -15.42
CA VAL A 10 -1.98 10.19 -14.27
C VAL A 10 -1.31 9.67 -12.98
N TYR A 11 -0.81 10.58 -12.13
CA TYR A 11 -0.45 10.27 -10.74
C TYR A 11 -1.61 10.63 -9.82
N THR A 12 -2.24 9.61 -9.26
CA THR A 12 -3.41 9.76 -8.39
C THR A 12 -3.02 10.11 -6.95
N HIS A 13 -3.94 10.74 -6.21
CA HIS A 13 -3.72 11.04 -4.79
C HIS A 13 -3.91 9.83 -3.86
N SER A 14 -4.56 8.77 -4.34
CA SER A 14 -4.85 7.56 -3.57
C SER A 14 -4.18 6.36 -4.22
N GLY A 15 -3.34 5.63 -3.48
CA GLY A 15 -2.67 4.42 -4.00
C GLY A 15 -3.63 3.29 -4.41
N SER A 16 -4.88 3.31 -3.95
CA SER A 16 -5.91 2.35 -4.38
C SER A 16 -6.61 2.72 -5.68
N LYS A 17 -6.57 4.00 -6.09
CA LYS A 17 -7.31 4.49 -7.26
C LYS A 17 -6.82 3.86 -8.58
N PRO A 18 -5.51 3.69 -8.84
CA PRO A 18 -5.03 3.10 -10.10
C PRO A 18 -5.61 1.72 -10.38
N CYS A 19 -5.71 0.85 -9.36
CA CYS A 19 -6.30 -0.48 -9.53
C CYS A 19 -7.80 -0.43 -9.83
N ARG A 20 -8.56 0.48 -9.19
CA ARG A 20 -9.98 0.65 -9.51
C ARG A 20 -10.20 1.17 -10.92
N GLN A 21 -9.39 2.14 -11.35
CA GLN A 21 -9.47 2.68 -12.70
C GLN A 21 -9.11 1.63 -13.75
N ALA A 22 -8.13 0.77 -13.47
CA ALA A 22 -7.84 -0.39 -14.31
C ALA A 22 -9.00 -1.40 -14.33
N GLY A 23 -9.60 -1.70 -13.17
CA GLY A 23 -10.79 -2.55 -13.06
C GLY A 23 -12.01 -2.01 -13.81
N ALA A 24 -12.14 -0.69 -13.91
CA ALA A 24 -13.19 -0.01 -14.67
C ALA A 24 -12.88 0.12 -16.18
N GLY A 25 -11.68 -0.26 -16.62
CA GLY A 25 -11.24 -0.10 -18.01
C GLY A 25 -10.84 1.32 -18.40
N GLU A 26 -10.71 2.25 -17.44
CA GLU A 26 -10.25 3.63 -17.69
C GLU A 26 -8.76 3.67 -18.05
N PHE A 27 -7.96 2.78 -17.47
CA PHE A 27 -6.54 2.61 -17.77
C PHE A 27 -6.20 1.14 -17.98
N PRO A 28 -5.27 0.78 -18.89
CA PRO A 28 -4.92 -0.62 -19.11
C PRO A 28 -4.09 -1.23 -17.96
N VAL A 29 -3.37 -0.40 -17.20
CA VAL A 29 -2.50 -0.84 -16.11
C VAL A 29 -2.63 0.12 -14.92
N GLY A 30 -2.79 -0.44 -13.71
CA GLY A 30 -2.78 0.30 -12.46
C GLY A 30 -1.71 -0.25 -11.51
N LEU A 31 -0.76 0.59 -11.10
CA LEU A 31 0.22 0.27 -10.05
C LEU A 31 -0.43 0.50 -8.69
N SER A 32 -0.57 -0.55 -7.89
CA SER A 32 -1.35 -0.52 -6.65
C SER A 32 -0.89 -1.64 -5.70
N PHE A 33 -1.44 -1.63 -4.48
CA PHE A 33 -1.27 -2.67 -3.48
C PHE A 33 -1.98 -3.98 -3.86
N GLU A 34 -1.42 -5.09 -3.39
CA GLU A 34 -1.91 -6.45 -3.60
C GLU A 34 -3.30 -6.68 -2.99
N TYR A 35 -3.58 -6.16 -1.79
CA TYR A 35 -4.90 -6.29 -1.17
C TYR A 35 -6.00 -5.62 -2.00
N ARG A 36 -5.68 -4.46 -2.60
CA ARG A 36 -6.62 -3.74 -3.48
C ARG A 36 -6.87 -4.53 -4.75
N ALA A 37 -5.82 -5.09 -5.34
CA ALA A 37 -5.93 -5.93 -6.54
C ALA A 37 -6.75 -7.20 -6.26
N ASN A 38 -6.47 -7.88 -5.14
CA ASN A 38 -7.20 -9.07 -4.69
C ASN A 38 -8.69 -8.78 -4.55
N LYS A 39 -9.06 -7.71 -3.83
CA LYS A 39 -10.46 -7.30 -3.69
C LYS A 39 -11.10 -6.94 -5.03
N THR A 40 -10.43 -6.14 -5.85
CA THR A 40 -10.98 -5.67 -7.13
C THR A 40 -11.26 -6.84 -8.08
N LYS A 41 -10.36 -7.83 -8.15
CA LYS A 41 -10.56 -9.05 -8.93
C LYS A 41 -11.66 -9.94 -8.34
N LYS A 42 -11.70 -10.11 -7.01
CA LYS A 42 -12.76 -10.87 -6.30
C LYS A 42 -14.14 -10.27 -6.50
N ASP A 43 -14.24 -8.94 -6.58
CA ASP A 43 -15.48 -8.21 -6.86
C ASP A 43 -15.90 -8.31 -8.35
N GLY A 44 -15.14 -9.03 -9.19
CA GLY A 44 -15.51 -9.36 -10.57
C GLY A 44 -14.89 -8.46 -11.65
N ALA A 45 -13.96 -7.57 -11.30
CA ALA A 45 -13.29 -6.74 -12.30
C ALA A 45 -12.42 -7.59 -13.26
N PRO A 46 -12.43 -7.30 -14.57
CA PRO A 46 -11.71 -8.09 -15.57
C PRO A 46 -10.21 -7.72 -15.61
N ILE A 47 -9.49 -7.98 -14.51
CA ILE A 47 -8.06 -7.66 -14.38
C ILE A 47 -7.22 -8.90 -14.07
N ASP A 48 -5.97 -8.85 -14.49
CA ASP A 48 -4.92 -9.75 -14.03
C ASP A 48 -4.04 -9.07 -12.97
N ILE A 49 -3.65 -9.85 -11.98
CA ILE A 49 -2.76 -9.40 -10.91
C ILE A 49 -1.35 -9.86 -11.25
N VAL A 50 -0.44 -8.90 -11.41
CA VAL A 50 0.95 -9.16 -11.77
C VAL A 50 1.86 -8.72 -10.62
N PHE A 51 2.69 -9.66 -10.16
CA PHE A 51 3.74 -9.39 -9.18
C PHE A 51 5.10 -9.37 -9.89
N PRO A 52 5.77 -8.20 -9.99
CA PRO A 52 7.11 -8.10 -10.57
C PRO A 52 8.10 -9.09 -9.95
N ARG A 53 8.96 -9.69 -10.79
CA ARG A 53 9.90 -10.75 -10.36
C ARG A 53 11.18 -10.18 -9.74
N GLU A 54 11.49 -8.93 -10.08
CA GLU A 54 12.65 -8.18 -9.64
C GLU A 54 12.57 -7.79 -8.15
N GLY A 55 11.37 -7.82 -7.57
CA GLY A 55 11.10 -7.51 -6.17
C GLY A 55 9.88 -6.62 -5.99
N LEU A 56 9.34 -6.62 -4.78
CA LEU A 56 8.15 -5.86 -4.41
C LEU A 56 8.49 -4.81 -3.35
N GLY A 57 8.06 -3.58 -3.57
CA GLY A 57 8.07 -2.56 -2.52
C GLY A 57 7.03 -2.88 -1.45
N TRP A 58 7.28 -2.42 -0.23
CA TRP A 58 6.36 -2.56 0.89
C TRP A 58 6.59 -1.43 1.90
N ASP A 59 5.56 -1.13 2.67
CA ASP A 59 5.56 -0.24 3.81
C ASP A 59 5.01 -0.95 5.06
N VAL A 60 5.10 -0.27 6.20
CA VAL A 60 4.54 -0.74 7.47
C VAL A 60 3.44 0.23 7.87
N GLU A 61 2.23 -0.29 8.04
CA GLU A 61 1.15 0.47 8.65
C GLU A 61 1.42 0.65 10.15
N ALA A 62 1.37 1.90 10.61
CA ALA A 62 1.69 2.26 11.99
C ALA A 62 0.52 3.00 12.65
N THR A 63 0.33 2.73 13.94
CA THR A 63 -0.58 3.50 14.80
C THR A 63 0.22 4.47 15.65
N ALA A 64 -0.20 5.73 15.70
CA ALA A 64 0.42 6.76 16.54
C ALA A 64 -0.65 7.61 17.23
N ILE A 65 -0.34 8.05 18.45
CA ILE A 65 -1.20 8.94 19.23
C ILE A 65 -0.68 10.37 19.07
N LEU A 66 -1.56 11.29 18.67
CA LEU A 66 -1.21 12.70 18.63
C LEU A 66 -0.94 13.23 20.04
N LYS A 67 0.22 13.87 20.22
CA LYS A 67 0.59 14.55 21.47
C LYS A 67 -0.47 15.57 21.93
N THR A 68 -1.19 16.16 20.98
CA THR A 68 -2.23 17.17 21.21
C THR A 68 -3.63 16.58 21.43
N SER A 69 -3.78 15.25 21.46
CA SER A 69 -5.10 14.63 21.69
C SER A 69 -5.69 15.08 23.02
N LYS A 70 -6.97 15.47 22.99
CA LYS A 70 -7.76 15.79 24.19
C LYS A 70 -8.31 14.54 24.90
N LYS A 71 -8.04 13.35 24.35
CA LYS A 71 -8.54 12.05 24.81
C LYS A 71 -7.40 11.03 24.84
N GLN A 72 -6.35 11.33 25.60
CA GLN A 72 -5.13 10.51 25.64
C GLN A 72 -5.41 9.08 26.08
N ASP A 73 -6.19 8.87 27.15
CA ASP A 73 -6.48 7.53 27.66
C ASP A 73 -7.25 6.68 26.66
N ALA A 74 -8.25 7.27 25.98
CA ALA A 74 -9.01 6.57 24.95
C ALA A 74 -8.15 6.25 23.71
N ALA A 75 -7.30 7.19 23.29
CA ALA A 75 -6.36 6.96 22.19
C ALA A 75 -5.35 5.86 22.53
N LYS A 76 -4.87 5.81 23.78
CA LYS A 76 -3.99 4.76 24.28
C LYS A 76 -4.70 3.41 24.29
N ALA A 77 -5.92 3.34 24.82
CA ALA A 77 -6.70 2.10 24.82
C ALA A 77 -6.90 1.54 23.40
N LEU A 78 -7.15 2.41 22.41
CA LEU A 78 -7.25 2.00 21.02
C LEU A 78 -5.90 1.53 20.46
N ALA A 79 -4.81 2.25 20.72
CA ALA A 79 -3.47 1.87 20.25
C ALA A 79 -3.00 0.53 20.85
N ASP A 80 -3.26 0.32 22.14
CA ASP A 80 -2.98 -0.95 22.83
C ASP A 80 -3.82 -2.09 22.23
N TRP A 81 -5.09 -1.85 21.90
CA TRP A 81 -5.95 -2.84 21.26
C TRP A 81 -5.51 -3.16 19.82
N ALA A 82 -5.09 -2.17 19.05
CA ALA A 82 -4.72 -2.31 17.64
C ALA A 82 -3.56 -3.29 17.39
N VAL A 83 -2.74 -3.56 18.41
CA VAL A 83 -1.61 -4.51 18.32
C VAL A 83 -1.94 -5.91 18.88
N THR A 84 -3.19 -6.15 19.28
CA THR A 84 -3.61 -7.46 19.82
C THR A 84 -3.83 -8.51 18.72
N PRO A 85 -3.83 -9.81 19.07
CA PRO A 85 -4.23 -10.87 18.14
C PRO A 85 -5.64 -10.67 17.56
N ASP A 86 -6.58 -10.15 18.33
CA ASP A 86 -7.95 -9.94 17.85
C ASP A 86 -8.04 -8.83 16.81
N ALA A 87 -7.28 -7.74 16.99
CA ALA A 87 -7.14 -6.72 15.94
C ALA A 87 -6.46 -7.29 14.69
N ASN A 88 -5.39 -8.07 14.84
CA ASN A 88 -4.69 -8.68 13.71
C ASN A 88 -5.58 -9.67 12.93
N LYS A 89 -6.45 -10.45 13.60
CA LYS A 89 -7.45 -11.27 12.89
C LYS A 89 -8.37 -10.44 11.99
N LEU A 90 -8.73 -9.22 12.40
CA LEU A 90 -9.51 -8.31 11.54
C LEU A 90 -8.68 -7.79 10.36
N TYR A 91 -7.38 -7.55 10.56
CA TYR A 91 -6.47 -7.15 9.48
C TYR A 91 -6.26 -8.26 8.45
N ALA A 92 -6.25 -9.53 8.88
CA ALA A 92 -6.03 -10.69 8.02
C ALA A 92 -7.06 -10.82 6.89
N ALA A 93 -8.28 -10.29 7.08
CA ALA A 93 -9.30 -10.25 6.06
C ALA A 93 -8.92 -9.40 4.83
N ASN A 94 -7.93 -8.51 4.95
CA ASN A 94 -7.49 -7.62 3.88
C ASN A 94 -6.00 -7.74 3.57
N PHE A 95 -5.13 -7.83 4.58
CA PHE A 95 -3.68 -7.82 4.40
C PHE A 95 -3.12 -9.24 4.34
N ALA A 96 -2.16 -9.45 3.43
CA ALA A 96 -1.49 -10.75 3.27
C ALA A 96 -0.28 -10.93 4.18
N VAL A 97 0.32 -9.82 4.63
CA VAL A 97 1.47 -9.80 5.54
C VAL A 97 1.05 -8.99 6.76
N LEU A 98 1.17 -9.59 7.95
CA LEU A 98 0.78 -8.99 9.21
C LEU A 98 1.96 -8.95 10.17
N ALA A 99 1.89 -8.05 11.15
CA ALA A 99 2.88 -7.98 12.22
C ALA A 99 2.85 -9.22 13.13
N LEU A 100 1.71 -9.93 13.20
CA LEU A 100 1.55 -11.23 13.84
C LEU A 100 1.38 -12.32 12.77
N PRO A 101 2.46 -13.05 12.40
CA PRO A 101 2.42 -14.06 11.35
C PRO A 101 1.38 -15.17 11.58
N GLU A 102 1.09 -15.50 12.84
CA GLU A 102 0.11 -16.52 13.23
C GLU A 102 -1.34 -16.13 12.90
N ALA A 103 -1.61 -14.84 12.69
CA ALA A 103 -2.92 -14.35 12.27
C ALA A 103 -3.06 -14.24 10.75
N GLN A 104 -2.00 -14.47 9.97
CA GLN A 104 -2.05 -14.32 8.51
C GLN A 104 -2.95 -15.36 7.85
N GLU A 105 -3.77 -14.90 6.90
CA GLU A 105 -4.64 -15.74 6.09
C GLU A 105 -4.20 -15.75 4.63
N LYS A 106 -4.54 -16.84 3.92
CA LYS A 106 -4.33 -16.91 2.47
C LYS A 106 -5.41 -16.13 1.75
N HIS A 107 -4.98 -15.32 0.80
CA HIS A 107 -5.88 -14.60 -0.10
C HIS A 107 -5.88 -15.26 -1.47
N GLU A 108 -7.06 -15.37 -2.07
CA GLU A 108 -7.32 -16.14 -3.29
C GLU A 108 -6.36 -15.81 -4.45
N PHE A 109 -6.07 -14.53 -4.67
CA PHE A 109 -5.24 -14.07 -5.79
C PHE A 109 -3.86 -13.56 -5.37
N ILE A 110 -3.43 -13.81 -4.12
CA ILE A 110 -2.13 -13.40 -3.62
C ILE A 110 -1.25 -14.65 -3.44
N PRO A 111 -0.03 -14.66 -4.00
CA PRO A 111 0.84 -15.82 -3.92
C PRO A 111 1.37 -16.02 -2.49
N ALA A 112 1.46 -17.26 -2.04
CA ALA A 112 1.88 -17.60 -0.67
C ALA A 112 3.34 -17.27 -0.36
N ASP A 113 4.16 -16.99 -1.38
CA ASP A 113 5.57 -16.58 -1.23
C ASP A 113 5.77 -15.06 -1.30
N LEU A 114 4.69 -14.26 -1.18
CA LEU A 114 4.75 -12.79 -1.26
C LEU A 114 5.86 -12.19 -0.39
N GLU A 115 5.96 -12.61 0.88
CA GLU A 115 6.97 -12.14 1.83
C GLU A 115 8.41 -12.36 1.33
N LYS A 116 8.67 -13.45 0.62
CA LYS A 116 10.00 -13.77 0.06
C LYS A 116 10.38 -12.88 -1.12
N ARG A 117 9.40 -12.16 -1.69
CA ARG A 117 9.58 -11.26 -2.83
C ARG A 117 9.73 -9.79 -2.40
N LEU A 118 9.53 -9.49 -1.12
CA LEU A 118 9.65 -8.13 -0.60
C LEU A 118 11.11 -7.68 -0.64
N ALA A 119 11.33 -6.48 -1.17
CA ALA A 119 12.64 -5.86 -1.20
C ALA A 119 13.13 -5.55 0.22
N ARG A 120 14.44 -5.57 0.43
CA ARG A 120 15.01 -5.06 1.69
C ARG A 120 14.71 -3.57 1.81
N ASN A 121 14.04 -3.18 2.90
CA ASN A 121 13.67 -1.79 3.14
C ASN A 121 14.32 -1.26 4.43
N ASP A 122 14.86 -0.05 4.36
CA ASP A 122 15.42 0.67 5.52
C ASP A 122 14.55 1.91 5.78
N PHE A 123 13.65 1.78 6.75
CA PHE A 123 12.71 2.84 7.09
C PHE A 123 13.38 4.08 7.69
N ASN A 124 14.53 3.93 8.35
CA ASN A 124 15.28 5.07 8.87
C ASN A 124 15.89 5.88 7.73
N TRP A 125 16.50 5.20 6.77
CA TRP A 125 17.01 5.85 5.56
C TRP A 125 15.88 6.51 4.76
N ALA A 126 14.76 5.80 4.57
CA ALA A 126 13.61 6.31 3.82
C ALA A 126 13.03 7.57 4.48
N ALA A 127 12.90 7.58 5.82
CA ALA A 127 12.44 8.73 6.58
C ALA A 127 13.42 9.91 6.47
N ALA A 128 14.72 9.67 6.67
CA ALA A 128 15.75 10.71 6.60
C ALA A 128 15.90 11.32 5.19
N ASN A 129 15.54 10.58 4.14
CA ASN A 129 15.63 11.03 2.75
C ASN A 129 14.30 11.48 2.15
N ARG A 130 13.20 11.40 2.90
CA ARG A 130 11.84 11.62 2.39
C ARG A 130 11.71 12.93 1.63
N ASP A 131 12.14 14.03 2.24
CA ASP A 131 11.95 15.36 1.66
C ASP A 131 12.77 15.55 0.38
N ARG A 132 14.01 15.04 0.35
CA ARG A 132 14.85 15.03 -0.86
C ARG A 132 14.22 14.22 -1.98
N ILE A 133 13.69 13.03 -1.67
CA ILE A 133 13.04 12.14 -2.64
C ILE A 133 11.80 12.80 -3.21
N LEU A 134 10.94 13.37 -2.36
CA LEU A 134 9.71 14.02 -2.78
C LEU A 134 10.00 15.30 -3.59
N ALA A 135 10.98 16.11 -3.20
CA ALA A 135 11.35 17.29 -3.97
C ALA A 135 11.82 16.92 -5.39
N GLU A 136 12.65 15.88 -5.52
CA GLU A 136 13.11 15.40 -6.82
C GLU A 136 11.98 14.75 -7.64
N TRP A 137 11.08 14.01 -6.99
CA TRP A 137 9.90 13.45 -7.63
C TRP A 137 8.98 14.56 -8.16
N SER A 138 8.70 15.56 -7.32
CA SER A 138 7.86 16.71 -7.68
C SER A 138 8.42 17.45 -8.88
N ARG A 139 9.72 17.78 -8.82
CA ARG A 139 10.43 18.47 -9.91
C ARG A 139 10.29 17.75 -11.26
N ARG A 140 10.26 16.42 -11.26
CA ARG A 140 10.31 15.61 -12.49
C ARG A 140 8.97 15.11 -12.98
N TYR A 141 8.01 14.86 -12.09
CA TYR A 141 6.86 14.02 -12.42
C TYR A 141 5.50 14.64 -12.05
N GLU A 142 5.46 15.72 -11.26
CA GLU A 142 4.21 16.31 -10.75
C GLU A 142 3.32 16.91 -11.85
N ALA A 143 3.86 17.17 -13.04
CA ALA A 143 3.11 17.66 -14.20
C ALA A 143 1.93 16.75 -14.62
N LYS A 144 1.94 15.47 -14.22
CA LYS A 144 0.84 14.51 -14.47
C LYS A 144 0.01 14.18 -13.23
N ALA A 145 0.18 14.91 -12.12
CA ALA A 145 -0.62 14.71 -10.93
C ALA A 145 -2.09 15.08 -11.15
N GLU A 146 -3.00 14.36 -10.49
CA GLU A 146 -4.40 14.75 -10.44
C GLU A 146 -4.55 16.17 -9.89
N ARG A 147 -5.57 16.88 -10.39
CA ARG A 147 -5.96 18.17 -9.82
C ARG A 147 -6.56 17.93 -8.43
N LYS A 148 -6.19 18.80 -7.50
CA LYS A 148 -6.77 18.85 -6.16
C LYS A 148 -8.21 19.35 -6.19
#